data_AF-A0A7W1PYX0-F1
#
_entry.id   AF-A0A7W1PYX0-F1
#
_cell.length_a   1.000
_cell.length_b   1.000
_cell.length_c   1.000
_cell.angle_alpha   90.00
_cell.angle_beta   90.00
_cell.angle_gamma   90.00
#
_symmetry.space_group_name_H-M   'P 1'
#
loop_
_entity.id
_entity.type
_entity.pdbx_description
1 polymer ?
#
loop_
_entity_poly.entity_id
_entity_poly.type
_entity_poly.pdbx_seq_one_letter_code
_entity_poly.pdbx_strand_id
1 'polypeptide(L)' 'MNGAADLGGMMGFGSVIPEPEDERFHADWERRALALVLAMGAARRWSIDASR' A
#
# COMPACT_ATOMS: atom_id res chain seq x y z
N MET A 1 4.39 14.72 -8.63
CA MET A 1 3.33 14.44 -9.63
C MET A 1 2.02 14.87 -9.00
N ASN A 2 1.19 15.66 -9.69
CA ASN A 2 -0.15 16.02 -9.20
C ASN A 2 -1.13 14.91 -9.60
N GLY A 3 -1.05 13.77 -8.91
CA GLY A 3 -1.83 12.57 -9.20
C GLY A 3 -2.81 12.22 -8.08
N ALA A 4 -3.66 11.23 -8.32
CA ALA A 4 -4.73 10.84 -7.39
C ALA A 4 -4.25 10.30 -6.02
N ALA A 5 -2.95 10.03 -5.85
CA ALA A 5 -2.38 9.66 -4.56
C ALA A 5 -2.22 10.86 -3.61
N ASP A 6 -2.21 12.09 -4.12
CA ASP A 6 -2.12 13.32 -3.32
C ASP A 6 -3.51 13.74 -2.83
N LEU A 7 -4.02 13.02 -1.83
CA LEU A 7 -5.39 13.17 -1.33
C LEU A 7 -5.55 14.26 -0.25
N GLY A 8 -4.46 14.95 0.14
CA GLY A 8 -4.47 15.94 1.21
C GLY A 8 -5.45 17.09 0.94
N GLY A 9 -6.48 17.23 1.77
CA GLY A 9 -7.49 18.29 1.64
C GLY A 9 -8.61 18.02 0.62
N MET A 10 -8.66 16.82 0.02
CA MET A 10 -9.77 16.41 -0.85
C MET A 10 -11.05 16.10 -0.05
N MET A 11 -12.21 16.23 -0.71
CA MET A 11 -13.53 16.02 -0.12
C MET A 11 -14.31 14.92 -0.87
N GLY A 12 -15.30 14.31 -0.20
CA GLY A 12 -16.25 13.38 -0.84
C GLY A 12 -16.02 11.87 -0.61
N PHE A 13 -15.05 11.47 0.23
CA PHE A 13 -14.74 10.06 0.49
C PHE A 13 -15.64 9.38 1.53
N GLY A 14 -16.50 10.14 2.22
CA GLY A 14 -17.36 9.62 3.28
C GLY A 14 -16.64 9.44 4.62
N SER A 15 -17.25 8.69 5.53
CA SER A 15 -16.72 8.42 6.86
C SER A 15 -15.67 7.30 6.84
N VAL A 16 -14.67 7.42 7.73
CA VAL A 16 -13.72 6.32 7.98
C VAL A 16 -14.44 5.23 8.79
N ILE A 17 -14.40 3.99 8.29
CA ILE A 17 -14.94 2.81 8.95
C ILE A 17 -13.76 1.88 9.30
N PRO A 18 -13.35 1.78 10.58
CA PRO A 18 -12.20 0.98 10.97
C PRO A 18 -12.54 -0.51 11.01
N GLU A 19 -11.57 -1.33 10.59
CA GLU A 19 -11.56 -2.79 10.75
C GLU A 19 -10.84 -3.19 12.06
N PRO A 20 -10.95 -4.44 12.52
CA PRO A 20 -10.18 -4.94 13.67
C PRO A 20 -8.66 -4.80 13.48
N GLU A 21 -7.95 -4.36 14.51
CA GLU A 21 -6.49 -4.08 14.43
C GLU A 21 -5.62 -5.33 14.20
N ASP A 22 -6.17 -6.51 14.47
CA ASP A 22 -5.47 -7.79 14.28
C ASP A 22 -5.62 -8.36 12.87
N GLU A 23 -6.55 -7.85 12.06
CA GLU A 23 -6.73 -8.26 10.67
C GLU A 23 -5.71 -7.54 9.76
N ARG A 24 -4.74 -8.31 9.24
CA ARG A 24 -3.64 -7.76 8.40
C ARG A 24 -3.76 -8.09 6.92
N PHE A 25 -4.48 -9.17 6.60
CA PHE A 25 -4.61 -9.73 5.25
C PHE A 25 -5.95 -10.47 5.15
N HIS A 26 -6.79 -10.05 4.22
CA HIS A 26 -8.10 -10.59 3.89
C HIS A 26 -8.02 -11.80 2.95
N ALA A 27 -6.88 -11.99 2.27
CA ALA A 27 -6.67 -13.12 1.36
C ALA A 27 -5.23 -13.65 1.38
N ASP A 28 -5.08 -14.94 1.05
CA ASP A 28 -3.77 -15.62 1.05
C ASP A 28 -2.73 -14.99 0.12
N TRP A 29 -3.18 -14.38 -0.97
CA TRP A 29 -2.28 -13.80 -1.97
C TRP A 29 -1.66 -12.47 -1.51
N GLU A 30 -2.28 -11.74 -0.59
CA GLU A 30 -1.80 -10.41 -0.18
C GLU A 30 -0.47 -10.50 0.55
N ARG A 31 -0.32 -11.50 1.43
CA ARG A 31 0.95 -11.86 2.07
C ARG A 31 2.05 -12.12 1.04
N ARG A 32 1.71 -12.82 -0.04
CA ARG A 32 2.64 -13.17 -1.12
C ARG A 32 3.02 -11.94 -1.93
N ALA A 33 2.07 -11.07 -2.23
CA ALA A 33 2.31 -9.81 -2.95
C ALA A 33 3.28 -8.90 -2.16
N LEU A 34 3.06 -8.72 -0.85
CA LEU A 34 3.96 -7.95 0.00
C LEU A 34 5.38 -8.58 0.03
N ALA A 35 5.47 -9.90 0.20
CA ALA A 35 6.75 -10.60 0.22
C ALA A 35 7.56 -10.39 -1.08
N LEU A 36 6.89 -10.37 -2.24
CA LEU A 36 7.55 -10.11 -3.53
C LEU A 36 8.12 -8.69 -3.61
N VAL A 37 7.36 -7.67 -3.19
CA VAL A 37 7.82 -6.27 -3.20
C VAL A 37 9.06 -6.11 -2.32
N LEU A 38 9.06 -6.70 -1.13
CA LEU A 38 10.20 -6.67 -0.20
C LEU A 38 11.41 -7.41 -0.78
N ALA A 39 11.21 -8.60 -1.36
CA ALA A 39 12.29 -9.37 -1.98
C ALA A 39 12.94 -8.64 -3.15
N MET A 40 12.16 -7.95 -3.99
CA MET A 40 12.70 -7.17 -5.12
C MET A 40 13.47 -5.93 -4.67
N GLY A 41 13.03 -5.28 -3.58
CA GLY A 41 13.78 -4.22 -2.92
C GLY A 41 15.11 -4.72 -2.36
N ALA A 42 15.11 -5.85 -1.64
CA ALA A 42 16.33 -6.48 -1.11
C ALA A 42 17.29 -6.93 -2.23
N ALA A 43 16.75 -7.41 -3.36
CA ALA A 43 17.51 -7.77 -4.55
C ALA A 43 17.98 -6.54 -5.38
N ARG A 44 17.72 -5.31 -4.91
CA ARG A 44 18.06 -4.04 -5.57
C ARG A 44 17.54 -3.93 -6.99
N ARG A 45 16.33 -4.46 -7.25
CA ARG A 45 15.68 -4.31 -8.56
C ARG A 45 15.03 -2.95 -8.75
N TRP A 46 14.67 -2.30 -7.64
CA TRP A 46 14.26 -0.90 -7.59
C TRP A 46 14.57 -0.30 -6.22
N SER A 47 14.67 1.04 -6.15
CA SER A 47 14.70 1.77 -4.89
C SER A 47 13.30 1.91 -4.31
N ILE A 48 13.21 2.40 -3.06
CA ILE A 48 11.91 2.72 -2.46
C ILE A 48 11.23 3.87 -3.20
N ASP A 49 11.98 4.86 -3.69
CA ASP A 49 11.48 5.98 -4.48
C ASP A 49 10.81 5.51 -5.77
N ALA A 50 11.41 4.54 -6.47
CA ALA A 50 10.84 3.98 -7.69
C ALA A 50 9.58 3.12 -7.46
N SER A 51 9.32 2.70 -6.21
CA SER A 51 8.15 1.88 -5.84
C SER A 51 6.93 2.71 -5.39
N ARG A 52 7.00 4.03 -5.52
CA ARG A 52 5.96 5.00 -5.10
C ARG A 52 5.46 5.78 -6.30
#